data_AF-A0A3B8QC36-F1
#
_entry.id   AF-A0A3B8QC36-F1
#
_cell.length_a   1.000
_cell.length_b   1.000
_cell.length_c   1.000
_cell.angle_alpha   90.00
_cell.angle_beta   90.00
_cell.angle_gamma   90.00
#
_symmetry.space_group_name_H-M   'P 1'
#
loop_
_entity.id
_entity.type
_entity.pdbx_description
1 polymer ?
#
loop_
_entity_poly.entity_id
_entity_poly.type
_entity_poly.pdbx_seq_one_letter_code
_entity_poly.pdbx_strand_id
1 'polypeptide(L)' 'GMDQHILQQTFREVSACRRAGILINTFMLAQDPYLVQFVQKVSEIARGKAYFTSPQTLGQYIMMDFMRRKRRNVS' A
#
# COMPACT_ATOMS: atom_id res chain seq x y z
N GLY A 1 13.13 -5.56 16.21
CA GLY A 1 11.77 -5.03 16.04
C GLY A 1 11.87 -3.60 15.54
N MET A 2 10.92 -3.14 14.72
CA MET A 2 10.91 -1.78 14.21
C MET A 2 10.63 -0.80 15.37
N ASP A 3 11.30 0.35 15.36
CA ASP A 3 11.22 1.35 16.42
C ASP A 3 9.76 1.81 16.67
N GLN A 4 9.31 1.76 17.93
CA GLN A 4 7.95 2.14 18.35
C GLN A 4 7.62 3.60 18.01
N HIS A 5 8.64 4.48 18.06
CA HIS A 5 8.47 5.89 17.72
C HIS A 5 8.11 6.06 16.24
N ILE A 6 8.83 5.35 15.35
CA ILE A 6 8.58 5.37 13.91
C ILE A 6 7.16 4.88 13.62
N LEU A 7 6.76 3.76 14.21
CA LEU A 7 5.41 3.21 14.04
C LEU A 7 4.32 4.22 14.42
N GLN A 8 4.46 4.85 15.59
CA GLN A 8 3.50 5.87 16.04
C GLN A 8 3.44 7.08 15.10
N GLN A 9 4.59 7.54 14.59
CA GLN A 9 4.61 8.65 13.64
C GLN A 9 3.92 8.26 12.32
N THR A 10 4.22 7.07 11.78
CA THR A 10 3.60 6.62 10.54
C THR A 10 2.09 6.46 10.68
N PHE A 11 1.60 5.84 11.76
CA PHE A 11 0.15 5.68 11.97
C PHE A 11 -0.58 7.01 12.13
N ARG A 12 0.06 8.01 12.77
CA ARG A 12 -0.49 9.37 12.87
C ARG A 12 -0.64 10.01 11.49
N GLU A 13 0.36 9.88 10.63
CA GLU A 13 0.32 10.44 9.27
C GLU A 13 -0.72 9.73 8.40
N VAL A 14 -0.76 8.39 8.42
CA VAL A 14 -1.77 7.60 7.68
C VAL A 14 -3.19 8.01 8.09
N SER A 15 -3.40 8.28 9.38
CA SER A 15 -4.67 8.79 9.90
C SER A 15 -5.00 10.19 9.38
N ALA A 16 -3.99 11.07 9.27
CA ALA A 16 -4.14 12.40 8.70
C ALA A 16 -4.49 12.34 7.20
N CYS A 17 -3.78 11.52 6.40
CA CYS A 17 -4.09 11.29 5.00
C CYS A 17 -5.54 10.81 4.81
N ARG A 18 -6.00 9.86 5.63
CA ARG A 18 -7.39 9.41 5.58
C ARG A 18 -8.38 10.55 5.86
N ARG A 19 -8.14 11.38 6.88
CA ARG A 19 -9.01 12.53 7.18
C ARG A 19 -9.03 13.54 6.03
N ALA A 20 -7.94 13.66 5.29
CA ALA A 20 -7.83 14.49 4.10
C ALA A 20 -8.43 13.85 2.82
N GLY A 21 -8.99 12.63 2.90
CA GLY A 21 -9.54 11.92 1.74
C GLY A 21 -8.47 11.31 0.81
N ILE A 22 -7.23 11.21 1.27
CA ILE A 22 -6.12 10.63 0.50
C ILE A 22 -6.11 9.11 0.72
N LEU A 23 -6.32 8.36 -0.36
CA LEU A 23 -6.27 6.90 -0.34
C LEU A 23 -4.84 6.40 -0.38
N ILE A 24 -4.51 5.48 0.53
CA ILE A 24 -3.19 4.82 0.58
C ILE A 24 -3.36 3.35 0.18
N ASN A 25 -2.82 2.97 -0.98
CA ASN A 25 -2.74 1.57 -1.39
C ASN A 25 -1.32 1.06 -1.14
N THR A 26 -1.21 -0.12 -0.53
CA THR A 26 0.08 -0.70 -0.15
C THR A 26 0.31 -2.01 -0.89
N PHE A 27 1.47 -2.15 -1.52
CA PHE A 27 1.95 -3.42 -2.08
C PHE A 27 3.05 -3.97 -1.19
N MET A 28 2.73 -5.05 -0.47
CA MET A 28 3.65 -5.71 0.44
C MET A 28 4.33 -6.87 -0.27
N LEU A 29 5.64 -6.74 -0.48
CA LEU A 29 6.49 -7.73 -1.17
C LEU A 29 7.30 -8.61 -0.23
N ALA A 30 7.48 -8.18 1.01
CA ALA A 30 8.24 -8.93 2.00
C ALA A 30 7.35 -9.98 2.70
N GLN A 31 7.98 -11.03 3.21
CA GLN A 31 7.33 -12.10 3.97
C GLN A 31 7.59 -12.00 5.47
N ASP A 32 8.34 -10.98 5.90
CA ASP A 32 8.62 -10.75 7.31
C ASP A 32 7.30 -10.53 8.08
N PRO A 33 6.98 -11.38 9.08
CA PRO A 33 5.71 -11.32 9.80
C PRO A 33 5.47 -9.97 10.47
N TYR A 34 6.52 -9.28 10.91
CA TYR A 34 6.42 -7.99 11.56
C TYR A 34 6.03 -6.90 10.55
N LEU A 35 6.64 -6.89 9.37
CA LEU A 35 6.26 -5.95 8.31
C LEU A 35 4.83 -6.23 7.81
N VAL A 36 4.40 -7.49 7.78
CA VAL A 36 3.02 -7.85 7.42
C VAL A 36 2.02 -7.24 8.42
N GLN A 37 2.27 -7.38 9.72
CA GLN A 37 1.44 -6.79 10.77
C GLN A 37 1.40 -5.26 10.68
N PHE A 38 2.56 -4.63 10.40
CA PHE A 38 2.63 -3.20 10.18
C PHE A 38 1.75 -2.75 9.01
N VAL A 39 1.85 -3.41 7.85
CA VAL A 39 1.05 -3.08 6.66
C VAL A 39 -0.44 -3.31 6.92
N GLN A 40 -0.81 -4.40 7.61
CA GLN A 40 -2.19 -4.64 8.02
C GLN A 40 -2.74 -3.45 8.82
N LYS A 41 -1.97 -2.95 9.79
CA LYS A 41 -2.39 -1.80 10.61
C LYS A 41 -2.50 -0.50 9.82
N VAL A 42 -1.56 -0.25 8.90
CA VAL A 42 -1.63 0.90 7.99
C VAL A 42 -2.90 0.83 7.14
N SER A 43 -3.21 -0.32 6.54
CA SER A 43 -4.38 -0.48 5.69
C SER A 43 -5.70 -0.35 6.45
N GLU A 44 -5.79 -0.88 7.68
CA GLU A 44 -6.93 -0.66 8.57
C GLU A 44 -7.20 0.83 8.82
N ILE A 45 -6.14 1.60 9.12
CA ILE A 45 -6.25 3.03 9.37
C ILE A 45 -6.66 3.74 8.09
N ALA A 46 -5.99 3.48 6.96
CA ALA A 46 -6.22 4.15 5.69
C ALA A 46 -7.58 3.83 5.05
N ARG A 47 -8.21 2.69 5.40
CA ARG A 47 -9.31 2.06 4.62
C ARG A 47 -8.93 1.83 3.15
N GLY A 48 -7.64 1.68 2.88
CA GLY A 48 -7.10 1.38 1.57
C GLY A 48 -6.88 -0.11 1.37
N LYS A 49 -6.41 -0.50 0.18
CA LYS A 49 -6.12 -1.91 -0.12
C LYS A 49 -4.67 -2.24 0.22
N ALA A 50 -4.46 -3.34 0.92
CA ALA A 50 -3.17 -4.01 1.02
C ALA A 50 -3.16 -5.21 0.06
N TYR A 51 -2.15 -5.25 -0.81
CA TYR A 51 -1.89 -6.39 -1.68
C TYR A 51 -0.65 -7.11 -1.18
N PHE A 52 -0.83 -8.33 -0.70
CA PHE A 52 0.27 -9.23 -0.36
C PHE A 52 0.62 -10.02 -1.61
N THR A 53 1.79 -9.75 -2.17
CA THR A 53 2.13 -10.18 -3.53
C THR A 53 3.63 -10.42 -3.66
N SER A 54 4.04 -11.14 -4.70
CA SER A 54 5.45 -11.28 -5.05
C SER A 54 5.85 -10.18 -6.05
N PRO A 55 7.15 -9.83 -6.15
CA PRO A 55 7.61 -8.85 -7.14
C PRO A 55 7.16 -9.20 -8.57
N GLN A 56 7.14 -10.48 -8.93
CA GLN A 56 6.73 -10.95 -10.25
C GLN A 56 5.24 -10.72 -10.50
N THR A 57 4.39 -11.07 -9.52
CA THR A 57 2.92 -10.91 -9.65
C THR A 57 2.50 -9.43 -9.58
N LEU A 58 3.20 -8.62 -8.79
CA LEU A 58 3.04 -7.17 -8.77
C LEU A 58 3.38 -6.55 -10.14
N GLY A 59 4.54 -6.92 -10.70
CA GLY A 59 4.98 -6.41 -11.99
C GLY A 59 3.94 -6.65 -13.09
N GLN A 60 3.37 -7.85 -13.15
CA GLN A 60 2.28 -8.18 -14.08
C GLN A 60 1.05 -7.29 -13.86
N TYR A 61 0.63 -7.07 -12.62
CA TYR A 61 -0.54 -6.24 -12.32
C TYR A 61 -0.33 -4.77 -12.71
N ILE A 62 0.82 -4.19 -12.36
CA ILE A 62 1.18 -2.81 -12.72
C ILE A 62 1.27 -2.64 -14.24
N MET A 63 1.93 -3.56 -14.93
CA MET A 63 2.10 -3.52 -16.39
C MET A 63 0.74 -3.58 -17.10
N MET A 64 -0.18 -4.43 -16.63
CA MET A 64 -1.52 -4.55 -17.16
C MET A 64 -2.36 -3.29 -16.92
N ASP A 65 -2.31 -2.71 -15.72
CA ASP A 65 -3.00 -1.44 -15.42
C ASP A 65 -2.46 -0.29 -16.28
N PHE A 66 -1.13 -0.21 -16.42
CA PHE A 66 -0.47 0.78 -17.28
C PHE A 66 -0.91 0.65 -18.75
N MET A 67 -0.90 -0.56 -19.31
CA MET A 67 -1.34 -0.82 -20.69
C MET A 67 -2.83 -0.50 -20.89
N ARG A 68 -3.69 -0.83 -19.91
CA ARG A 68 -5.12 -0.48 -19.94
C ARG A 68 -5.35 1.02 -19.91
N ARG A 69 -4.64 1.76 -19.06
CA ARG A 69 -4.70 3.24 -19.04
C ARG A 69 -4.18 3.86 -20.33
N LYS A 70 -3.08 3.34 -20.89
CA LYS A 70 -2.54 3.82 -22.16
C LYS A 70 -3.55 3.66 -23.32
N ARG A 71 -4.28 2.54 -23.38
CA ARG A 71 -5.36 2.36 -24.38
C ARG A 71 -6.50 3.38 -24.23
N ARG A 72 -6.82 3.79 -23.01
CA ARG A 72 -7.90 4.76 -22.74
C ARG A 72 -7.56 6.19 -23.16
N ASN A 73 -6.28 6.51 -23.33
CA ASN A 73 -5.80 7.83 -23.75
C ASN A 73 -5.52 7.91 -25.27
N VAL A 74 -5.78 6.84 -26.03
CA VAL A 74 -5.60 6.76 -27.50
C VAL A 74 -6.97 6.55 -28.16
N SER A 75 -7.98 7.29 -27.72
CA SER A 75 -9.34 7.24 -28.28
C SER A 75 -9.88 8.65 -28.42
#